data_AF-A0ABD5E0V8-F1
#
_entry.id   AF-A0ABD5E0V8-F1
#
_cell.length_a   1.000
_cell.length_b   1.000
_cell.length_c   1.000
_cell.angle_alpha   90.00
_cell.angle_beta   90.00
_cell.angle_gamma   90.00
#
_symmetry.space_group_name_H-M   'P 1'
#
loop_
_entity.id
_entity.type
_entity.pdbx_description
1 polymer ?
#
loop_
_entity_poly.entity_id
_entity_poly.type
_entity_poly.pdbx_seq_one_letter_code
_entity_poly.pdbx_strand_id
1 'polypeptide(L)'
;MQPREIPELYTEGFRETLTEVAKSGRRLRREEIEARRRLGEQAAEAGYGLRSLVNGLLAAARSNWPAPPGASAPEVLAAVEQAVDASAEGYERAQRLAVRHEEAARREFIDDLLHGRGNQGRMAERAERFGLRLAHAHVVAVARGAEAYDDGHPVTRGVQDAVFARFGDRRTLLTTKDEVLICVAPSGQEEIARFFAKQAYVRGKECRAAVGRPHTGPGGVVRSYEEALEVLRVGERMELAEPVLHAEDLLVFPVLTRDRQAMYDLMDTVLGPLEEARGGAGPLLATLREYFEAGCVSAEAARRLNLSVRALTYRLERIRTLTGLDLADSLDRYSLHTAVIGARLFGWPRGVRTEQQAG
;
A
#
# COMPACT_ATOMS: atom_id res chain seq x y z
N MET A 1 -1.18 -19.89 -27.87
CA MET A 1 0.23 -20.27 -27.71
C MET A 1 0.31 -21.77 -27.93
N GLN A 2 0.97 -22.27 -28.99
CA GLN A 2 1.09 -23.72 -29.19
C GLN A 2 1.91 -24.32 -28.03
N PRO A 3 1.51 -25.47 -27.46
CA PRO A 3 2.27 -26.08 -26.38
C PRO A 3 3.66 -26.45 -26.90
N ARG A 4 4.71 -25.88 -26.29
CA ARG A 4 6.10 -26.32 -26.54
C ARG A 4 6.17 -27.81 -26.19
N GLU A 5 6.62 -28.62 -27.14
CA GLU A 5 6.97 -30.01 -26.88
C GLU A 5 8.12 -30.06 -25.88
N ILE A 6 8.07 -31.03 -24.96
CA ILE A 6 9.09 -31.17 -23.94
C ILE A 6 10.31 -31.90 -24.52
N PRO A 7 11.53 -31.37 -24.36
CA PRO A 7 12.74 -32.05 -24.82
C PRO A 7 12.95 -33.43 -24.19
N GLU A 8 13.61 -34.34 -24.90
CA GLU A 8 13.93 -35.70 -24.43
C GLU A 8 14.76 -35.73 -23.14
N LEU A 9 15.50 -34.66 -22.83
CA LEU A 9 16.21 -34.48 -21.57
C LEU A 9 15.31 -34.71 -20.34
N TYR A 10 14.03 -34.31 -20.41
CA TYR A 10 13.09 -34.44 -19.29
C TYR A 10 12.49 -35.84 -19.16
N THR A 11 12.70 -36.70 -20.17
CA THR A 11 12.33 -38.12 -20.15
C THR A 11 13.56 -39.04 -20.08
N GLU A 12 14.77 -38.47 -19.98
CA GLU A 12 16.04 -39.20 -19.92
C GLU A 12 16.08 -40.19 -18.75
N GLY A 13 16.68 -41.36 -18.97
CA GLY A 13 16.81 -42.43 -17.97
C GLY A 13 15.50 -43.16 -17.66
N PHE A 14 14.35 -42.71 -18.19
CA PHE A 14 13.05 -43.28 -17.81
C PHE A 14 12.84 -44.66 -18.44
N ARG A 15 13.36 -44.87 -19.66
CA ARG A 15 13.34 -46.15 -20.35
C ARG A 15 14.07 -47.23 -19.56
N GLU A 16 15.28 -46.93 -19.10
CA GLU A 16 16.13 -47.84 -18.35
C GLU A 16 15.44 -48.24 -17.04
N THR A 17 14.91 -47.25 -16.32
CA THR A 17 14.14 -47.47 -15.09
C THR A 17 12.91 -48.36 -15.31
N LEU A 18 12.09 -48.09 -16.33
CA LEU A 18 10.91 -48.92 -16.63
C LEU A 18 11.29 -50.35 -17.04
N THR A 19 12.41 -50.51 -17.74
CA THR A 19 12.93 -51.84 -18.13
C THR A 19 13.37 -52.65 -16.91
N GLU A 20 14.03 -52.02 -15.92
CA GLU A 20 14.42 -52.68 -14.67
C GLU A 20 13.21 -53.03 -13.79
N VAL A 21 12.25 -52.10 -13.67
CA VAL A 21 10.98 -52.36 -12.96
C VAL A 21 10.26 -53.55 -13.58
N ALA A 22 10.14 -53.59 -14.91
CA ALA A 22 9.49 -54.70 -15.61
C ALA A 22 10.16 -56.06 -15.35
N LYS A 23 11.49 -56.10 -15.18
CA LYS A 23 12.26 -57.34 -14.94
C LYS A 23 12.22 -57.81 -13.48
N SER A 24 12.18 -56.87 -12.53
CA SER A 24 12.38 -57.16 -11.10
C SER A 24 11.11 -57.05 -10.27
N GLY A 25 10.07 -56.41 -10.81
CA GLY A 25 8.83 -56.08 -10.10
C GLY A 25 8.98 -55.08 -8.95
N ARG A 26 10.16 -54.47 -8.81
CA ARG A 26 10.42 -53.48 -7.77
C ARG A 26 9.67 -52.17 -8.06
N ARG A 27 9.38 -51.41 -7.01
CA ARG A 27 8.97 -50.00 -7.13
C ARG A 27 10.16 -49.10 -7.45
N LEU A 28 9.89 -47.84 -7.83
CA LEU A 28 10.93 -46.83 -7.96
C LEU A 28 11.68 -46.65 -6.64
N ARG A 29 13.00 -46.57 -6.72
CA ARG A 29 13.88 -46.25 -5.60
C ARG A 29 13.73 -44.77 -5.27
N ARG A 30 14.06 -44.41 -4.03
CA ARG A 30 14.03 -43.02 -3.56
C ARG A 30 14.85 -42.07 -4.46
N GLU A 31 16.02 -42.51 -4.94
CA GLU A 31 16.87 -41.75 -5.84
C GLU A 31 16.23 -41.50 -7.22
N GLU A 32 15.50 -42.49 -7.75
CA GLU A 32 14.79 -42.38 -9.03
C GLU A 32 13.59 -41.41 -8.91
N ILE A 33 12.87 -41.46 -7.79
CA ILE A 33 11.81 -40.50 -7.45
C ILE A 33 12.38 -39.09 -7.34
N GLU A 34 13.51 -38.91 -6.64
CA GLU A 34 14.15 -37.60 -6.49
C GLU A 34 14.69 -37.05 -7.84
N ALA A 35 15.20 -37.92 -8.71
CA ALA A 35 15.60 -37.53 -10.06
C ALA A 35 14.40 -37.02 -10.87
N ARG A 36 13.24 -37.69 -10.78
CA ARG A 36 12.00 -37.22 -11.45
C ARG A 36 11.51 -35.90 -10.90
N ARG A 37 11.56 -35.72 -9.57
CA ARG A 37 11.22 -34.43 -8.93
C ARG A 37 12.09 -33.29 -9.45
N ARG A 38 13.41 -33.48 -9.52
CA ARG A 38 14.34 -32.47 -10.07
C ARG A 38 14.08 -32.14 -11.54
N LEU A 39 13.74 -33.13 -12.37
CA LEU A 39 13.36 -32.88 -13.77
C LEU A 39 12.06 -32.06 -13.87
N GLY A 40 11.10 -32.31 -12.96
CA GLY A 40 9.91 -31.48 -12.83
C GLY A 40 10.20 -30.02 -12.46
N GLU A 41 11.10 -29.81 -11.50
CA GLU A 41 11.59 -28.47 -11.10
C GLU A 41 12.25 -27.74 -12.29
N GLN A 42 13.20 -28.39 -12.96
CA GLN A 42 13.89 -27.83 -14.12
C GLN A 42 12.95 -27.52 -15.29
N ALA A 43 11.94 -28.37 -15.53
CA ALA A 43 10.95 -28.13 -16.58
C ALA A 43 10.12 -26.86 -16.30
N ALA A 44 9.74 -26.64 -15.04
CA ALA A 44 9.05 -25.42 -14.62
C ALA A 44 9.94 -24.18 -14.79
N GLU A 45 11.20 -24.25 -14.35
CA GLU A 45 12.18 -23.16 -14.49
C GLU A 45 12.46 -22.80 -15.95
N ALA A 46 12.47 -23.78 -16.84
CA ALA A 46 12.63 -23.58 -18.28
C ALA A 46 11.33 -23.13 -19.00
N GLY A 47 10.21 -22.98 -18.27
CA GLY A 47 8.94 -22.45 -18.78
C GLY A 47 8.12 -23.44 -19.61
N TYR A 48 8.35 -24.74 -19.47
CA TYR A 48 7.49 -25.77 -20.05
C TYR A 48 6.22 -25.92 -19.21
N GLY A 49 5.10 -26.30 -19.81
CA GLY A 49 3.86 -26.53 -19.07
C GLY A 49 3.80 -27.92 -18.45
N LEU A 50 3.20 -28.06 -17.26
CA LEU A 50 2.96 -29.35 -16.59
C LEU A 50 2.31 -30.39 -17.52
N ARG A 51 1.34 -29.95 -18.33
CA ARG A 51 0.69 -30.81 -19.33
C ARG A 51 1.67 -31.39 -20.35
N SER A 52 2.61 -30.59 -20.85
CA SER A 52 3.63 -31.06 -21.80
C SER A 52 4.56 -32.07 -21.14
N LEU A 53 4.94 -31.85 -19.89
CA LEU A 53 5.77 -32.75 -19.09
C LEU A 53 5.11 -34.12 -18.88
N VAL A 54 3.86 -34.13 -18.41
CA VAL A 54 3.09 -35.38 -18.22
C VAL A 54 2.91 -36.12 -19.53
N ASN A 55 2.56 -35.42 -20.62
CA ASN A 55 2.39 -36.04 -21.93
C ASN A 55 3.70 -36.66 -22.46
N GLY A 56 4.85 -36.00 -22.21
CA GLY A 56 6.17 -36.52 -22.57
C GLY A 56 6.50 -37.82 -21.83
N LEU A 57 6.25 -37.86 -20.51
CA LEU A 57 6.44 -39.07 -19.71
C LEU A 57 5.54 -40.23 -20.17
N LEU A 58 4.27 -39.94 -20.46
CA LEU A 58 3.33 -40.96 -20.97
C LEU A 58 3.69 -41.44 -22.38
N ALA A 59 4.19 -40.56 -23.25
CA ALA A 59 4.71 -40.94 -24.56
C ALA A 59 5.93 -41.85 -24.41
N ALA A 60 6.89 -41.48 -23.55
CA ALA A 60 8.07 -42.29 -23.27
C ALA A 60 7.71 -43.66 -22.66
N ALA A 61 6.73 -43.71 -21.75
CA ALA A 61 6.24 -44.98 -21.18
C ALA A 61 5.60 -45.88 -22.25
N ARG A 62 4.80 -45.33 -23.16
CA ARG A 62 4.18 -46.09 -24.26
C ARG A 62 5.21 -46.64 -25.24
N SER A 63 6.20 -45.85 -25.63
CA SER A 63 7.26 -46.28 -26.54
C SER A 63 8.18 -47.35 -25.94
N ASN A 64 8.25 -47.42 -24.61
CA ASN A 64 9.09 -48.38 -23.88
C ASN A 64 8.28 -49.38 -23.05
N TRP A 65 7.02 -49.58 -23.42
CA TRP A 65 6.14 -50.49 -22.68
C TRP A 65 6.72 -51.92 -22.74
N PRO A 66 6.81 -52.62 -21.60
CA PRO A 66 7.46 -53.91 -21.57
C PRO A 66 6.65 -54.94 -22.37
N ALA A 67 7.29 -55.50 -23.39
CA ALA A 67 6.77 -56.57 -24.23
C ALA A 67 7.18 -58.03 -23.86
N PRO A 68 8.09 -58.35 -22.91
CA PRO A 68 8.51 -59.73 -22.70
C PRO A 68 7.53 -60.54 -21.82
N PRO A 69 7.47 -61.88 -21.99
CA PRO A 69 6.72 -62.77 -21.10
C PRO A 69 7.31 -62.74 -19.68
N GLY A 70 6.46 -62.45 -18.69
CA GLY A 70 6.86 -62.33 -17.27
C GLY A 70 6.96 -60.89 -16.75
N ALA A 71 6.79 -59.87 -17.60
CA ALA A 71 6.72 -58.49 -17.14
C ALA A 71 5.41 -58.19 -16.39
N SER A 72 5.52 -57.59 -15.21
CA SER A 72 4.38 -57.17 -14.41
C SER A 72 3.88 -55.80 -14.87
N ALA A 73 2.88 -55.79 -15.76
CA ALA A 73 2.22 -54.56 -16.20
C ALA A 73 1.71 -53.67 -15.04
N PRO A 74 1.17 -54.22 -13.94
CA PRO A 74 0.76 -53.42 -12.78
C PRO A 74 1.92 -52.67 -12.10
N GLU A 75 3.09 -53.31 -11.97
CA GLU A 75 4.26 -52.68 -11.32
C GLU A 75 4.87 -51.58 -12.19
N VAL A 76 4.84 -51.76 -13.51
CA VAL A 76 5.29 -50.76 -14.48
C VAL A 76 4.35 -49.56 -14.49
N LEU A 77 3.03 -49.79 -14.47
CA LEU A 77 2.05 -48.71 -14.35
C LEU A 77 2.23 -47.94 -13.03
N ALA A 78 2.42 -48.64 -11.92
CA ALA A 78 2.71 -48.02 -10.63
C ALA A 78 4.00 -47.19 -10.66
N ALA A 79 5.04 -47.64 -11.37
CA ALA A 79 6.27 -46.85 -11.54
C ALA A 79 6.06 -45.61 -12.42
N VAL A 80 5.19 -45.67 -13.43
CA VAL A 80 4.80 -44.50 -14.23
C VAL A 80 4.03 -43.51 -13.37
N GLU A 81 3.07 -43.97 -12.57
CA GLU A 81 2.34 -43.13 -11.60
C GLU A 81 3.31 -42.42 -10.64
N GLN A 82 4.24 -43.17 -10.02
CA GLN A 82 5.26 -42.59 -9.13
C GLN A 82 6.15 -41.55 -9.82
N ALA A 83 6.50 -41.76 -11.09
CA ALA A 83 7.32 -40.82 -11.85
C ALA A 83 6.55 -39.54 -12.24
N VAL A 84 5.28 -39.68 -12.62
CA VAL A 84 4.40 -38.54 -12.94
C VAL A 84 4.15 -37.71 -11.67
N ASP A 85 3.80 -38.36 -10.56
CA ASP A 85 3.55 -37.68 -9.28
C ASP A 85 4.79 -36.93 -8.80
N ALA A 86 5.97 -37.56 -8.84
CA ALA A 86 7.22 -36.92 -8.43
C ALA A 86 7.56 -35.70 -9.30
N SER A 87 7.37 -35.83 -10.63
CA SER A 87 7.63 -34.73 -11.56
C SER A 87 6.63 -33.58 -11.38
N ALA A 88 5.35 -33.89 -11.14
CA ALA A 88 4.32 -32.89 -10.85
C ALA A 88 4.58 -32.17 -9.52
N GLU A 89 4.98 -32.90 -8.46
CA GLU A 89 5.34 -32.33 -7.16
C GLU A 89 6.49 -31.32 -7.30
N GLY A 90 7.56 -31.70 -8.03
CA GLY A 90 8.69 -30.82 -8.30
C GLY A 90 8.29 -29.57 -9.09
N TYR A 91 7.49 -29.77 -10.14
CA TYR A 91 6.97 -28.68 -10.96
C TYR A 91 6.16 -27.66 -10.14
N GLU A 92 5.18 -28.14 -9.36
CA GLU A 92 4.34 -27.29 -8.52
C GLU A 92 5.13 -26.57 -7.43
N ARG A 93 6.18 -27.21 -6.91
CA ARG A 93 7.09 -26.59 -5.94
C ARG A 93 7.86 -25.44 -6.58
N ALA A 94 8.48 -25.67 -7.73
CA ALA A 94 9.21 -24.64 -8.46
C ALA A 94 8.29 -23.48 -8.87
N GLN A 95 7.08 -23.76 -9.34
CA GLN A 95 6.10 -22.71 -9.67
C GLN A 95 5.70 -21.90 -8.43
N ARG A 96 5.44 -22.54 -7.28
CA ARG A 96 5.13 -21.83 -6.03
C ARG A 96 6.30 -20.98 -5.53
N LEU A 97 7.53 -21.49 -5.64
CA LEU A 97 8.74 -20.74 -5.27
C LEU A 97 8.94 -19.54 -6.20
N ALA A 98 8.75 -19.71 -7.51
CA ALA A 98 8.84 -18.61 -8.49
C ALA A 98 7.85 -17.49 -8.19
N VAL A 99 6.58 -17.83 -7.92
CA VAL A 99 5.55 -16.84 -7.53
C VAL A 99 5.96 -16.10 -6.25
N ARG A 100 6.42 -16.82 -5.22
CA ARG A 100 6.87 -16.19 -3.97
C ARG A 100 8.08 -15.28 -4.16
N HIS A 101 9.03 -15.69 -5.01
CA HIS A 101 10.20 -14.87 -5.34
C HIS A 101 9.81 -13.59 -6.09
N GLU A 102 8.89 -13.70 -7.03
CA GLU A 102 8.38 -12.53 -7.77
C GLU A 102 7.61 -11.57 -6.86
N GLU A 103 6.74 -12.09 -5.99
CA GLU A 103 6.06 -11.28 -4.97
C GLU A 103 7.05 -10.61 -4.01
N ALA A 104 8.06 -11.33 -3.53
CA ALA A 104 9.08 -10.78 -2.64
C ALA A 104 9.88 -9.66 -3.33
N ALA A 105 10.31 -9.88 -4.58
CA ALA A 105 11.03 -8.87 -5.37
C ALA A 105 10.17 -7.62 -5.66
N ARG A 106 8.86 -7.80 -5.86
CA ARG A 106 7.90 -6.71 -6.01
C ARG A 106 7.74 -5.92 -4.70
N ARG A 107 7.56 -6.60 -3.56
CA ARG A 107 7.45 -5.93 -2.25
C ARG A 107 8.73 -5.16 -1.91
N GLU A 108 9.90 -5.75 -2.13
CA GLU A 108 11.18 -5.08 -1.93
C GLU A 108 11.30 -3.83 -2.82
N PHE A 109 10.90 -3.92 -4.09
CA PHE A 109 10.95 -2.78 -5.01
C PHE A 109 10.04 -1.64 -4.55
N ILE A 110 8.85 -1.98 -4.05
CA ILE A 110 7.88 -1.01 -3.55
C ILE A 110 8.41 -0.35 -2.27
N ASP A 111 9.05 -1.11 -1.40
CA ASP A 111 9.67 -0.55 -0.21
C ASP A 111 10.80 0.42 -0.56
N ASP A 112 11.70 0.01 -1.46
CA ASP A 112 12.76 0.85 -2.00
C ASP A 112 12.19 2.13 -2.63
N LEU A 113 11.14 2.00 -3.44
CA LEU A 113 10.50 3.09 -4.17
C LEU A 113 9.83 4.10 -3.24
N LEU A 114 9.14 3.63 -2.20
CA LEU A 114 8.38 4.50 -1.31
C LEU A 114 9.27 5.14 -0.23
N HIS A 115 10.40 4.52 0.12
CA HIS A 115 11.37 5.10 1.06
C HIS A 115 12.52 5.83 0.37
N GLY A 116 12.55 5.87 -0.97
CA GLY A 116 13.65 6.45 -1.73
C GLY A 116 15.00 5.77 -1.47
N ARG A 117 14.99 4.49 -1.11
CA ARG A 117 16.21 3.70 -0.85
C ARG A 117 16.72 3.09 -2.16
N GLY A 118 18.03 3.14 -2.38
CA GLY A 118 18.69 2.44 -3.49
C GLY A 118 19.28 3.35 -4.58
N ASN A 119 19.98 2.71 -5.52
CA ASN A 119 20.60 3.39 -6.66
C ASN A 119 19.53 3.67 -7.74
N GLN A 120 19.37 4.94 -8.11
CA GLN A 120 18.38 5.41 -9.10
C GLN A 120 18.43 4.64 -10.43
N GLY A 121 19.62 4.21 -10.88
CA GLY A 121 19.78 3.44 -12.13
C GLY A 121 19.16 2.03 -12.04
N ARG A 122 19.36 1.34 -10.91
CA ARG A 122 18.76 0.02 -10.66
C ARG A 122 17.26 0.11 -10.38
N MET A 123 16.82 1.21 -9.76
CA MET A 123 15.39 1.48 -9.56
C MET A 123 14.63 1.65 -10.87
N ALA A 124 15.22 2.33 -11.86
CA ALA A 124 14.58 2.52 -13.16
C ALA A 124 14.37 1.20 -13.92
N GLU A 125 15.37 0.31 -13.94
CA GLU A 125 15.26 -1.02 -14.57
C GLU A 125 14.18 -1.88 -13.90
N ARG A 126 14.15 -1.90 -12.55
CA ARG A 126 13.11 -2.61 -11.79
C ARG A 126 11.72 -2.01 -12.04
N ALA A 127 11.62 -0.68 -12.13
CA ALA A 127 10.35 0.01 -12.34
C ALA A 127 9.71 -0.34 -13.69
N GLU A 128 10.50 -0.44 -14.76
CA GLU A 128 9.96 -0.82 -16.08
C GLU A 128 9.36 -2.23 -16.07
N ARG A 129 9.96 -3.17 -15.34
CA ARG A 129 9.41 -4.52 -15.14
C ARG A 129 8.01 -4.50 -14.49
N PHE A 130 7.73 -3.51 -13.66
CA PHE A 130 6.43 -3.30 -13.01
C PHE A 130 5.56 -2.23 -13.68
N GLY A 131 5.88 -1.86 -14.93
CA GLY A 131 5.09 -0.93 -15.75
C GLY A 131 5.32 0.56 -15.44
N LEU A 132 6.19 0.92 -14.49
CA LEU A 132 6.46 2.29 -14.10
C LEU A 132 7.62 2.89 -14.91
N ARG A 133 7.41 4.10 -15.45
CA ARG A 133 8.46 4.88 -16.12
C ARG A 133 8.89 6.05 -15.23
N LEU A 134 9.89 5.84 -14.36
CA LEU A 134 10.34 6.83 -13.37
C LEU A 134 10.88 8.14 -13.96
N ALA A 135 11.17 8.20 -15.26
CA ALA A 135 11.56 9.44 -15.95
C ALA A 135 10.42 10.47 -16.02
N HIS A 136 9.16 10.04 -15.93
CA HIS A 136 8.00 10.93 -15.99
C HIS A 136 7.63 11.45 -14.59
N ALA A 137 6.73 12.43 -14.53
CA ALA A 137 6.07 12.77 -13.29
C ALA A 137 5.07 11.68 -12.88
N HIS A 138 4.94 11.48 -11.58
CA HIS A 138 4.01 10.51 -10.98
C HIS A 138 3.18 11.19 -9.90
N VAL A 139 1.94 10.71 -9.78
CA VAL A 139 0.99 11.05 -8.73
C VAL A 139 0.69 9.79 -7.95
N VAL A 140 0.69 9.90 -6.63
CA VAL A 140 0.39 8.82 -5.70
C VAL A 140 -0.90 9.14 -4.97
N ALA A 141 -1.83 8.20 -5.00
CA ALA A 141 -3.00 8.19 -4.13
C ALA A 141 -2.86 7.11 -3.06
N VAL A 142 -3.31 7.44 -1.85
CA VAL A 142 -3.29 6.54 -0.70
C VAL A 142 -4.70 6.45 -0.13
N ALA A 143 -5.13 5.26 0.27
CA ALA A 143 -6.40 5.05 0.94
C ALA A 143 -6.23 4.22 2.22
N ARG A 144 -6.87 4.67 3.31
CA ARG A 144 -6.87 4.03 4.63
C ARG A 144 -8.30 3.78 5.07
N GLY A 145 -8.59 2.55 5.51
CA GLY A 145 -9.88 2.17 6.11
C GLY A 145 -9.79 2.02 7.62
N ALA A 146 -10.91 1.65 8.24
CA ALA A 146 -10.95 1.21 9.63
C ALA A 146 -10.19 -0.10 9.89
N GLU A 147 -10.09 -0.94 8.86
CA GLU A 147 -9.33 -2.19 8.89
C GLU A 147 -8.05 -2.06 8.08
N ALA A 148 -7.03 -2.79 8.52
CA ALA A 148 -5.77 -2.87 7.80
C ALA A 148 -5.96 -3.56 6.45
N TYR A 149 -5.40 -2.96 5.41
CA TYR A 149 -5.47 -3.54 4.09
C TYR A 149 -4.20 -4.29 3.73
N ASP A 150 -4.36 -5.55 3.32
CA ASP A 150 -3.32 -6.37 2.70
C ASP A 150 -3.65 -6.69 1.23
N ASP A 151 -2.71 -7.33 0.53
CA ASP A 151 -2.88 -7.71 -0.88
C ASP A 151 -4.04 -8.70 -1.11
N GLY A 152 -4.45 -9.46 -0.07
CA GLY A 152 -5.54 -10.42 -0.11
C GLY A 152 -6.91 -9.83 0.26
N HIS A 153 -6.96 -8.59 0.74
CA HIS A 153 -8.18 -7.99 1.27
C HIS A 153 -9.23 -7.78 0.17
N PRO A 154 -10.54 -8.04 0.42
CA PRO A 154 -11.59 -7.89 -0.59
C PRO A 154 -11.68 -6.49 -1.19
N VAL A 155 -11.42 -5.45 -0.40
CA VAL A 155 -11.38 -4.06 -0.87
C VAL A 155 -10.21 -3.87 -1.83
N THR A 156 -9.00 -4.36 -1.49
CA THR A 156 -7.81 -4.29 -2.36
C THR A 156 -8.08 -4.92 -3.72
N ARG A 157 -8.58 -6.16 -3.74
CA ARG A 157 -8.94 -6.85 -4.99
C ARG A 157 -10.02 -6.12 -5.77
N GLY A 158 -11.11 -5.70 -5.11
CA GLY A 158 -12.21 -5.01 -5.79
C GLY A 158 -11.84 -3.64 -6.35
N VAL A 159 -10.94 -2.90 -5.68
CA VAL A 159 -10.39 -1.64 -6.20
C VAL A 159 -9.47 -1.92 -7.39
N GLN A 160 -8.60 -2.93 -7.29
CA GLN A 160 -7.70 -3.31 -8.37
C GLN A 160 -8.46 -3.74 -9.64
N ASP A 161 -9.44 -4.62 -9.50
CA ASP A 161 -10.28 -5.07 -10.62
C ASP A 161 -11.00 -3.89 -11.28
N ALA A 162 -11.53 -2.95 -10.50
CA ALA A 162 -12.23 -1.78 -11.01
C ALA A 162 -11.30 -0.83 -11.78
N VAL A 163 -10.09 -0.57 -11.25
CA VAL A 163 -9.09 0.29 -11.89
C VAL A 163 -8.63 -0.34 -13.20
N PHE A 164 -8.29 -1.64 -13.19
CA PHE A 164 -7.84 -2.36 -14.38
C PHE A 164 -8.94 -2.52 -15.43
N ALA A 165 -10.19 -2.74 -15.03
CA ALA A 165 -11.31 -2.79 -15.97
C ALA A 165 -11.51 -1.45 -16.72
N ARG A 166 -11.24 -0.31 -16.06
CA ARG A 166 -11.44 1.02 -16.65
C ARG A 166 -10.24 1.51 -17.46
N PHE A 167 -9.02 1.33 -16.94
CA PHE A 167 -7.81 1.95 -17.50
C PHE A 167 -6.81 0.93 -18.08
N GLY A 168 -7.07 -0.37 -17.91
CA GLY A 168 -6.12 -1.44 -18.22
C GLY A 168 -5.00 -1.56 -17.19
N ASP A 169 -4.13 -2.54 -17.40
CA ASP A 169 -2.99 -2.87 -16.51
C ASP A 169 -1.69 -2.16 -16.95
N ARG A 170 -1.77 -1.26 -17.93
CA ARG A 170 -0.57 -0.64 -18.50
C ARG A 170 -0.28 0.68 -17.80
N ARG A 171 0.78 0.68 -16.99
CA ARG A 171 1.48 1.86 -16.43
C ARG A 171 1.00 2.38 -15.08
N THR A 172 0.25 1.58 -14.33
CA THR A 172 -0.18 1.92 -12.97
C THR A 172 0.30 0.84 -12.01
N LEU A 173 0.73 1.25 -10.81
CA LEU A 173 1.10 0.31 -9.76
C LEU A 173 0.09 0.43 -8.63
N LEU A 174 -0.59 -0.68 -8.35
CA LEU A 174 -1.44 -0.85 -7.16
C LEU A 174 -0.75 -1.79 -6.19
N THR A 175 -0.75 -1.43 -4.91
CA THR A 175 -0.11 -2.19 -3.84
C THR A 175 -0.66 -1.82 -2.47
N THR A 176 -0.25 -2.55 -1.44
CA THR A 176 -0.51 -2.25 -0.04
C THR A 176 0.81 -2.09 0.71
N LYS A 177 0.86 -1.16 1.66
CA LYS A 177 1.99 -0.98 2.59
C LYS A 177 1.51 -0.27 3.84
N ASP A 178 2.04 -0.64 5.01
CA ASP A 178 1.69 -0.02 6.30
C ASP A 178 0.18 0.14 6.47
N GLU A 179 -0.56 -0.92 6.12
CA GLU A 179 -2.01 -1.03 6.24
C GLU A 179 -2.83 -0.10 5.33
N VAL A 180 -2.19 0.59 4.37
CA VAL A 180 -2.85 1.47 3.39
C VAL A 180 -2.76 0.92 1.97
N LEU A 181 -3.80 1.14 1.15
CA LEU A 181 -3.71 0.91 -0.29
C LEU A 181 -3.01 2.09 -0.93
N ILE A 182 -2.17 1.81 -1.92
CA ILE A 182 -1.39 2.79 -2.65
C ILE A 182 -1.61 2.58 -4.14
N CYS A 183 -1.85 3.68 -4.86
CA CYS A 183 -1.90 3.73 -6.31
C CYS A 183 -0.87 4.73 -6.81
N VAL A 184 0.08 4.26 -7.62
CA VAL A 184 1.02 5.12 -8.35
C VAL A 184 0.55 5.20 -9.80
N ALA A 185 0.27 6.42 -10.25
CA ALA A 185 -0.17 6.72 -11.60
C ALA A 185 0.76 7.77 -12.25
N PRO A 186 0.98 7.72 -13.57
CA PRO A 186 1.73 8.76 -14.26
C PRO A 186 0.96 10.08 -14.26
N SER A 187 1.68 11.19 -14.21
CA SER A 187 1.09 12.52 -14.39
C SER A 187 0.48 12.68 -15.79
N GLY A 188 -0.58 13.47 -15.89
CA GLY A 188 -1.49 13.53 -17.05
C GLY A 188 -2.55 12.43 -17.04
N GLN A 189 -2.51 11.53 -16.04
CA GLN A 189 -3.53 10.49 -15.80
C GLN A 189 -4.05 10.54 -14.36
N GLU A 190 -4.18 11.75 -13.79
CA GLU A 190 -4.66 11.98 -12.43
C GLU A 190 -6.06 11.39 -12.19
N GLU A 191 -6.85 11.20 -13.25
CA GLU A 191 -8.15 10.51 -13.18
C GLU A 191 -8.01 9.09 -12.61
N ILE A 192 -6.90 8.39 -12.85
CA ILE A 192 -6.65 7.05 -12.30
C ILE A 192 -6.56 7.11 -10.78
N ALA A 193 -5.73 8.04 -10.26
CA ALA A 193 -5.56 8.24 -8.83
C ALA A 193 -6.88 8.67 -8.15
N ARG A 194 -7.66 9.55 -8.79
CA ARG A 194 -9.00 9.96 -8.31
C ARG A 194 -10.00 8.82 -8.34
N PHE A 195 -10.01 8.02 -9.41
CA PHE A 195 -10.91 6.87 -9.53
C PHE A 195 -10.57 5.80 -8.50
N PHE A 196 -9.28 5.52 -8.29
CA PHE A 196 -8.80 4.66 -7.23
C PHE A 196 -9.29 5.13 -5.86
N ALA A 197 -9.09 6.41 -5.52
CA ALA A 197 -9.52 7.00 -4.25
C ALA A 197 -11.03 6.85 -4.04
N LYS A 198 -11.82 7.12 -5.08
CA LYS A 198 -13.28 6.94 -5.06
C LYS A 198 -13.68 5.47 -4.89
N GLN A 199 -13.04 4.53 -5.57
CA GLN A 199 -13.34 3.10 -5.43
C GLN A 199 -12.98 2.59 -4.03
N ALA A 200 -11.84 3.02 -3.49
CA ALA A 200 -11.44 2.68 -2.12
C ALA A 200 -12.44 3.23 -1.10
N TYR A 201 -12.92 4.47 -1.29
CA TYR A 201 -13.96 5.06 -0.44
C TYR A 201 -15.29 4.28 -0.50
N VAL A 202 -15.78 3.97 -1.70
CA VAL A 202 -17.08 3.30 -1.88
C VAL A 202 -17.09 1.89 -1.30
N ARG A 203 -15.94 1.20 -1.33
CA ARG A 203 -15.82 -0.21 -0.91
C ARG A 203 -15.34 -0.36 0.53
N GLY A 204 -14.55 0.60 1.02
CA GLY A 204 -13.94 0.56 2.34
C GLY A 204 -14.83 1.19 3.40
N LYS A 205 -14.92 0.55 4.57
CA LYS A 205 -15.61 1.11 5.72
C LYS A 205 -14.77 2.23 6.36
N GLU A 206 -15.40 3.37 6.63
CA GLU A 206 -14.75 4.58 7.19
C GLU A 206 -13.46 4.95 6.45
N CYS A 207 -13.45 4.69 5.15
CA CYS A 207 -12.28 4.86 4.34
C CYS A 207 -12.06 6.34 4.04
N ARG A 208 -10.80 6.78 4.12
CA ARG A 208 -10.37 8.10 3.66
C ARG A 208 -9.25 7.91 2.65
N ALA A 209 -9.27 8.72 1.61
CA ALA A 209 -8.24 8.71 0.59
C ALA A 209 -7.62 10.09 0.42
N ALA A 210 -6.36 10.11 0.01
CA ALA A 210 -5.64 11.33 -0.32
C ALA A 210 -4.87 11.17 -1.62
N VAL A 211 -4.72 12.25 -2.36
CA VAL A 211 -3.95 12.30 -3.61
C VAL A 211 -2.85 13.34 -3.45
N GLY A 212 -1.60 12.92 -3.62
CA GLY A 212 -0.44 13.81 -3.65
C GLY A 212 -0.33 14.60 -4.96
N ARG A 213 0.67 15.46 -5.06
CA ARG A 213 0.89 16.26 -6.28
C ARG A 213 1.81 15.53 -7.27
N PRO A 214 1.73 15.87 -8.57
CA PRO A 214 2.64 15.33 -9.55
C PRO A 214 4.08 15.80 -9.30
N HIS A 215 5.01 14.85 -9.17
CA HIS A 215 6.44 15.14 -9.05
C HIS A 215 7.26 14.31 -10.03
N THR A 216 8.29 14.93 -10.62
CA THR A 216 9.18 14.30 -11.61
C THR A 216 10.30 13.46 -10.99
N GLY A 217 10.75 12.47 -11.77
CA GLY A 217 11.93 11.67 -11.49
C GLY A 217 11.70 10.56 -10.46
N PRO A 218 12.75 9.76 -10.17
CA PRO A 218 12.68 8.64 -9.24
C PRO A 218 12.20 9.03 -7.83
N GLY A 219 12.62 10.20 -7.32
CA GLY A 219 12.14 10.74 -6.04
C GLY A 219 10.76 11.40 -6.11
N GLY A 220 10.13 11.47 -7.28
CA GLY A 220 8.80 12.05 -7.44
C GLY A 220 7.70 11.20 -6.80
N VAL A 221 7.79 9.88 -6.94
CA VAL A 221 6.85 8.93 -6.31
C VAL A 221 6.88 9.07 -4.78
N VAL A 222 8.07 9.10 -4.18
CA VAL A 222 8.25 9.29 -2.72
C VAL A 222 7.59 10.57 -2.26
N ARG A 223 7.90 11.71 -2.91
CA ARG A 223 7.34 13.01 -2.52
C ARG A 223 5.82 13.04 -2.62
N SER A 224 5.25 12.53 -3.71
CA SER A 224 3.79 12.46 -3.84
C SER A 224 3.17 11.51 -2.82
N TYR A 225 3.85 10.43 -2.45
CA TYR A 225 3.38 9.48 -1.43
C TYR A 225 3.40 10.11 -0.04
N GLU A 226 4.49 10.76 0.36
CA GLU A 226 4.62 11.48 1.62
C GLU A 226 3.58 12.59 1.75
N GLU A 227 3.33 13.35 0.68
CA GLU A 227 2.26 14.35 0.64
C GLU A 227 0.88 13.73 0.87
N ALA A 228 0.56 12.60 0.22
CA ALA A 228 -0.72 11.93 0.41
C ALA A 228 -0.89 11.42 1.85
N LEU A 229 0.17 10.86 2.45
CA LEU A 229 0.14 10.45 3.86
C LEU A 229 -0.06 11.63 4.82
N GLU A 230 0.64 12.73 4.59
CA GLU A 230 0.50 13.93 5.43
C GLU A 230 -0.91 14.53 5.31
N VAL A 231 -1.46 14.56 4.11
CA VAL A 231 -2.86 14.99 3.87
C VAL A 231 -3.86 14.14 4.63
N LEU A 232 -3.69 12.81 4.68
CA LEU A 232 -4.55 11.93 5.49
C LEU A 232 -4.45 12.29 6.98
N ARG A 233 -3.23 12.50 7.50
CA ARG A 233 -3.02 12.89 8.91
C ARG A 233 -3.64 14.25 9.24
N VAL A 234 -3.44 15.24 8.37
CA VAL A 234 -4.03 16.58 8.52
C VAL A 234 -5.55 16.47 8.47
N GLY A 235 -6.11 15.74 7.51
CA GLY A 235 -7.55 15.55 7.37
C GLY A 235 -8.19 14.90 8.59
N GLU A 236 -7.51 13.94 9.22
CA GLU A 236 -7.95 13.33 10.47
C GLU A 236 -7.92 14.32 11.65
N ARG A 237 -6.79 15.00 11.87
CA ARG A 237 -6.63 15.98 12.97
C ARG A 237 -7.54 17.20 12.82
N MET A 238 -7.81 17.60 11.59
CA MET A 238 -8.70 18.71 11.22
C MET A 238 -10.15 18.26 11.04
N GLU A 239 -10.47 16.98 11.25
CA GLU A 239 -11.81 16.39 11.11
C GLU A 239 -12.51 16.84 9.81
N LEU A 240 -11.77 16.89 8.70
CA LEU A 240 -12.30 17.33 7.42
C LEU A 240 -13.40 16.37 6.96
N ALA A 241 -14.47 16.92 6.38
CA ALA A 241 -15.65 16.14 5.99
C ALA A 241 -15.42 15.39 4.66
N GLU A 242 -14.50 15.89 3.84
CA GLU A 242 -14.22 15.36 2.52
C GLU A 242 -13.60 13.95 2.61
N PRO A 243 -14.17 12.95 1.90
CA PRO A 243 -13.66 11.59 1.93
C PRO A 243 -12.39 11.39 1.08
N VAL A 244 -12.20 12.25 0.09
CA VAL A 244 -11.02 12.27 -0.79
C VAL A 244 -10.40 13.65 -0.68
N LEU A 245 -9.16 13.70 -0.21
CA LEU A 245 -8.42 14.93 0.01
C LEU A 245 -7.31 15.09 -1.05
N HIS A 246 -7.00 16.32 -1.41
CA HIS A 246 -5.94 16.61 -2.36
C HIS A 246 -4.85 17.45 -1.71
N ALA A 247 -3.59 17.08 -1.94
CA ALA A 247 -2.45 17.80 -1.38
C ALA A 247 -2.38 19.27 -1.86
N GLU A 248 -2.88 19.57 -3.05
CA GLU A 248 -2.95 20.94 -3.58
C GLU A 248 -3.87 21.87 -2.77
N ASP A 249 -4.92 21.32 -2.14
CA ASP A 249 -5.88 22.09 -1.35
C ASP A 249 -5.38 22.40 0.08
N LEU A 250 -4.38 21.64 0.55
CA LEU A 250 -3.91 21.66 1.94
C LEU A 250 -2.45 22.15 2.07
N LEU A 251 -1.92 22.86 1.08
CA LEU A 251 -0.51 23.29 1.04
C LEU A 251 -0.09 24.23 2.18
N VAL A 252 -1.03 24.88 2.86
CA VAL A 252 -0.73 25.70 4.03
C VAL A 252 -0.26 24.83 5.22
N PHE A 253 -0.77 23.61 5.37
CA PHE A 253 -0.47 22.78 6.53
C PHE A 253 0.99 22.30 6.54
N PRO A 254 1.59 21.81 5.44
CA PRO A 254 3.02 21.53 5.38
C PRO A 254 3.92 22.72 5.71
N VAL A 255 3.48 23.95 5.43
CA VAL A 255 4.22 25.16 5.82
C VAL A 255 4.22 25.31 7.34
N LEU A 256 3.06 25.13 7.96
CA LEU A 256 2.91 25.21 9.41
C LEU A 256 3.63 24.07 10.14
N THR A 257 3.66 22.86 9.58
CA THR A 257 4.26 21.69 10.25
C THR A 257 5.76 21.53 10.02
N ARG A 258 6.37 22.38 9.16
CA ARG A 258 7.79 22.29 8.80
C ARG A 258 8.72 22.62 9.96
N ASP A 259 8.41 23.66 10.72
CA ASP A 259 9.12 24.03 11.94
C ASP A 259 8.23 23.80 13.15
N ARG A 260 8.23 22.54 13.63
CA ARG A 260 7.39 22.14 14.75
C ARG A 260 7.73 22.90 16.02
N GLN A 261 9.01 23.18 16.27
CA GLN A 261 9.44 23.89 17.47
C GLN A 261 8.89 25.32 17.45
N ALA A 262 9.04 26.04 16.33
CA ALA A 262 8.49 27.38 16.19
C ALA A 262 6.96 27.39 16.37
N MET A 263 6.25 26.36 15.88
CA MET A 263 4.81 26.23 16.12
C MET A 263 4.47 25.95 17.59
N TYR A 264 5.25 25.13 18.30
CA TYR A 264 5.05 24.92 19.74
C TYR A 264 5.28 26.20 20.52
N ASP A 265 6.35 26.94 20.22
CA ASP A 265 6.66 28.22 20.87
C ASP A 265 5.54 29.25 20.62
N LEU A 266 5.01 29.32 19.39
CA LEU A 266 3.86 30.15 19.06
C LEU A 266 2.62 29.74 19.88
N MET A 267 2.30 28.45 19.93
CA MET A 267 1.15 27.95 20.69
C MET A 267 1.28 28.23 22.18
N ASP A 268 2.45 28.00 22.77
CA ASP A 268 2.67 28.21 24.20
C ASP A 268 2.59 29.71 24.55
N THR A 269 3.20 30.56 23.73
CA THR A 269 3.14 32.01 23.90
C THR A 269 1.72 32.57 23.76
N VAL A 270 0.97 32.11 22.75
CA VAL A 270 -0.34 32.67 22.39
C VAL A 270 -1.49 32.04 23.17
N LEU A 271 -1.46 30.73 23.39
CA LEU A 271 -2.54 29.96 24.00
C LEU A 271 -2.23 29.50 25.43
N GLY A 272 -0.95 29.43 25.84
CA GLY A 272 -0.54 29.07 27.19
C GLY A 272 -1.28 29.86 28.29
N PRO A 273 -1.44 31.20 28.19
CA PRO A 273 -2.19 31.97 29.18
C PRO A 273 -3.65 31.52 29.37
N LEU A 274 -4.25 30.82 28.39
CA LEU A 274 -5.61 30.28 28.53
C LEU A 274 -5.68 29.14 29.54
N GLU A 275 -4.57 28.48 29.87
CA GLU A 275 -4.53 27.44 30.92
C GLU A 275 -4.88 28.00 32.31
N GLU A 276 -4.64 29.29 32.55
CA GLU A 276 -4.99 29.98 33.80
C GLU A 276 -6.50 30.23 33.96
N ALA A 277 -7.29 29.99 32.91
CA ALA A 277 -8.73 30.13 32.99
C ALA A 277 -9.33 29.10 33.96
N ARG A 278 -10.40 29.50 34.66
CA ARG A 278 -11.17 28.56 35.50
C ARG A 278 -11.78 27.47 34.61
N GLY A 279 -11.34 26.22 34.78
CA GLY A 279 -11.70 25.09 33.93
C GLY A 279 -10.69 24.77 32.81
N GLY A 280 -9.53 25.42 32.82
CA GLY A 280 -8.45 25.24 31.85
C GLY A 280 -8.72 25.90 30.50
N ALA A 281 -7.80 25.71 29.55
CA ALA A 281 -7.86 26.34 28.23
C ALA A 281 -9.02 25.84 27.34
N GLY A 282 -9.55 24.64 27.58
CA GLY A 282 -10.49 23.94 26.70
C GLY A 282 -11.71 24.76 26.26
N PRO A 283 -12.51 25.35 27.18
CA PRO A 283 -13.70 26.12 26.82
C PRO A 283 -13.39 27.39 26.00
N LEU A 284 -12.27 28.06 26.28
CA LEU A 284 -11.84 29.26 25.55
C LEU A 284 -11.27 28.89 24.18
N LEU A 285 -10.52 27.80 24.08
CA LEU A 285 -10.03 27.25 22.82
C LEU A 285 -11.18 26.82 21.91
N ALA A 286 -12.21 26.16 22.45
CA ALA A 286 -13.42 25.82 21.71
C ALA A 286 -14.15 27.08 21.22
N THR A 287 -14.13 28.15 22.02
CA THR A 287 -14.71 29.44 21.65
C THR A 287 -13.96 30.08 20.48
N LEU A 288 -12.62 30.09 20.51
CA LEU A 288 -11.80 30.58 19.39
C LEU A 288 -12.01 29.76 18.12
N ARG A 289 -12.05 28.42 18.23
CA ARG A 289 -12.28 27.54 17.08
C ARG A 289 -13.60 27.89 16.37
N GLU A 290 -14.71 27.87 17.11
CA GLU A 290 -16.03 28.18 16.52
C GLU A 290 -16.13 29.63 16.03
N TYR A 291 -15.45 30.56 16.70
CA TYR A 291 -15.38 31.95 16.25
C TYR A 291 -14.69 32.08 14.88
N PHE A 292 -13.56 31.42 14.68
CA PHE A 292 -12.85 31.44 13.40
C PHE A 292 -13.60 30.67 12.30
N GLU A 293 -14.17 29.49 12.62
CA GLU A 293 -15.01 28.70 11.70
C GLU A 293 -16.31 29.42 11.28
N ALA A 294 -16.79 30.35 12.10
CA ALA A 294 -17.90 31.24 11.79
C ALA A 294 -17.48 32.49 11.00
N GLY A 295 -16.24 32.57 10.52
CA GLY A 295 -15.73 33.74 9.79
C GLY A 295 -15.61 34.99 10.67
N CYS A 296 -15.31 34.82 11.96
CA CYS A 296 -15.26 35.88 12.97
C CYS A 296 -16.62 36.56 13.25
N VAL A 297 -17.74 35.89 12.94
CA VAL A 297 -19.09 36.39 13.20
C VAL A 297 -19.59 35.89 14.56
N SER A 298 -19.60 36.77 15.56
CA SER A 298 -19.97 36.44 16.95
C SER A 298 -21.38 35.82 17.08
N ALA A 299 -22.36 36.30 16.32
CA ALA A 299 -23.72 35.76 16.39
C ALA A 299 -23.79 34.29 15.92
N GLU A 300 -23.06 33.96 14.84
CA GLU A 300 -23.02 32.61 14.29
C GLU A 300 -22.22 31.67 15.18
N ALA A 301 -21.07 32.11 15.70
CA ALA A 301 -20.28 31.33 16.65
C ALA A 301 -21.05 31.03 17.95
N ALA A 302 -21.78 32.01 18.48
CA ALA A 302 -22.62 31.82 19.66
C ALA A 302 -23.72 30.78 19.40
N ARG A 303 -24.36 30.84 18.22
CA ARG A 303 -25.36 29.86 17.79
C ARG A 303 -24.78 28.44 17.71
N ARG A 304 -23.61 28.26 17.10
CA ARG A 304 -22.93 26.95 17.01
C ARG A 304 -22.54 26.37 18.38
N LEU A 305 -22.15 27.24 19.31
CA LEU A 305 -21.80 26.87 20.69
C LEU A 305 -23.00 26.73 21.63
N ASN A 306 -24.23 26.96 21.17
CA ASN A 306 -25.43 27.06 22.01
C ASN A 306 -25.30 28.07 23.17
N LEU A 307 -24.70 29.23 22.88
CA LEU A 307 -24.52 30.34 23.82
C LEU A 307 -25.35 31.55 23.40
N SER A 308 -25.62 32.44 24.35
CA SER A 308 -26.05 33.80 23.99
C SER A 308 -24.87 34.59 23.42
N VAL A 309 -25.15 35.55 22.54
CA VAL A 309 -24.11 36.44 21.99
C VAL A 309 -23.34 37.15 23.11
N ARG A 310 -24.03 37.58 24.18
CA ARG A 310 -23.39 38.19 25.37
C ARG A 310 -22.41 37.25 26.06
N ALA A 311 -22.77 35.97 26.21
CA ALA A 311 -21.89 34.98 26.82
C ALA A 311 -20.65 34.71 25.96
N LEU A 312 -20.80 34.68 24.63
CA LEU A 312 -19.66 34.59 23.72
C LEU A 312 -18.76 35.82 23.82
N THR A 313 -19.33 37.03 23.76
CA THR A 313 -18.57 38.29 23.90
C THR A 313 -17.78 38.31 25.21
N TYR A 314 -18.39 37.89 26.32
CA TYR A 314 -17.68 37.77 27.59
C TYR A 314 -16.49 36.79 27.53
N ARG A 315 -16.63 35.65 26.84
CA ARG A 315 -15.51 34.71 26.65
C ARG A 315 -14.40 35.28 25.77
N LEU A 316 -14.74 36.02 24.70
CA LEU A 316 -13.76 36.68 23.85
C LEU A 316 -13.01 37.79 24.61
N GLU A 317 -13.71 38.60 25.42
CA GLU A 317 -13.09 39.58 26.32
C GLU A 317 -12.18 38.90 27.36
N ARG A 318 -12.58 37.73 27.88
CA ARG A 318 -11.75 36.96 28.79
C ARG A 318 -10.48 36.45 28.11
N ILE A 319 -10.58 35.98 26.86
CA ILE A 319 -9.40 35.58 26.06
C ILE A 319 -8.46 36.77 25.92
N ARG A 320 -8.96 37.93 25.48
CA ARG A 320 -8.18 39.18 25.38
C ARG A 320 -7.48 39.53 26.70
N THR A 321 -8.19 39.43 27.82
CA THR A 321 -7.63 39.74 29.14
C THR A 321 -6.50 38.79 29.54
N LEU A 322 -6.58 37.51 29.17
CA LEU A 322 -5.58 36.50 29.50
C LEU A 322 -4.36 36.55 28.57
N THR A 323 -4.60 36.69 27.26
CA THR A 323 -3.52 36.63 26.25
C THR A 323 -2.91 38.00 25.94
N GLY A 324 -3.62 39.09 26.26
CA GLY A 324 -3.27 40.45 25.85
C GLY A 324 -3.56 40.76 24.37
N LEU A 325 -4.09 39.80 23.61
CA LEU A 325 -4.29 39.90 22.16
C LEU A 325 -5.72 40.35 21.82
N ASP A 326 -5.84 41.32 20.91
CA ASP A 326 -7.12 41.86 20.45
C ASP A 326 -7.57 41.23 19.12
N LEU A 327 -8.68 40.49 19.13
CA LEU A 327 -9.24 39.88 17.91
C LEU A 327 -9.70 40.91 16.86
N ALA A 328 -9.85 42.19 17.23
CA ALA A 328 -10.10 43.27 16.27
C ALA A 328 -8.83 43.61 15.47
N ASP A 329 -7.64 43.51 16.07
CA ASP A 329 -6.37 43.71 15.39
C ASP A 329 -6.07 42.55 14.42
N SER A 330 -5.54 42.89 13.24
CA SER A 330 -5.32 41.90 12.18
C SER A 330 -4.20 40.91 12.48
N LEU A 331 -3.13 41.36 13.14
CA LEU A 331 -1.95 40.55 13.42
C LEU A 331 -2.20 39.65 14.64
N ASP A 332 -2.82 40.21 15.68
CA ASP A 332 -3.25 39.44 16.85
C ASP A 332 -4.24 38.33 16.46
N ARG A 333 -5.22 38.67 15.63
CA ARG A 333 -6.19 37.70 15.10
C ARG A 333 -5.52 36.61 14.27
N TYR A 334 -4.57 36.97 13.40
CA TYR A 334 -3.81 35.99 12.62
C TYR A 334 -2.98 35.06 13.51
N SER A 335 -2.32 35.61 14.53
CA SER A 335 -1.51 34.86 15.49
C SER A 335 -2.35 33.88 16.29
N LEU A 336 -3.50 34.33 16.83
CA LEU A 336 -4.46 33.47 17.53
C LEU A 336 -5.01 32.38 16.62
N HIS A 337 -5.41 32.71 15.39
CA HIS A 337 -5.96 31.72 14.47
C HIS A 337 -4.93 30.65 14.10
N THR A 338 -3.70 31.07 13.80
CA THR A 338 -2.59 30.15 13.48
C THR A 338 -2.25 29.26 14.67
N ALA A 339 -2.22 29.82 15.89
CA ALA A 339 -2.00 29.04 17.10
C ALA A 339 -3.13 28.02 17.36
N VAL A 340 -4.40 28.38 17.08
CA VAL A 340 -5.55 27.46 17.20
C VAL A 340 -5.48 26.34 16.17
N ILE A 341 -5.07 26.63 14.93
CA ILE A 341 -4.80 25.61 13.90
C ILE A 341 -3.68 24.68 14.38
N GLY A 342 -2.57 25.24 14.87
CA GLY A 342 -1.48 24.47 15.48
C GLY A 342 -1.98 23.57 16.60
N ALA A 343 -2.79 24.10 17.51
CA ALA A 343 -3.31 23.36 18.66
C ALA A 343 -4.13 22.14 18.21
N ARG A 344 -4.89 22.27 17.11
CA ARG A 344 -5.62 21.17 16.51
C ARG A 344 -4.70 20.17 15.81
N LEU A 345 -3.68 20.62 15.08
CA LEU A 345 -2.68 19.74 14.45
C LEU A 345 -1.88 18.92 15.48
N PHE A 346 -1.51 19.51 16.62
CA PHE A 346 -0.62 18.87 17.59
C PHE A 346 -1.33 18.38 18.86
N GLY A 347 -2.67 18.46 18.91
CA GLY A 347 -3.47 18.00 20.02
C GLY A 347 -3.26 18.77 21.33
N TRP A 348 -2.83 20.02 21.29
CA TRP A 348 -2.63 20.87 22.47
C TRP A 348 -3.96 21.11 23.22
N PRO A 349 -3.99 21.13 24.57
CA PRO A 349 -2.84 21.07 25.49
C PRO A 349 -2.36 19.66 25.87
N ARG A 350 -3.05 18.59 25.44
CA ARG A 350 -2.75 17.22 25.90
C ARG A 350 -1.66 16.50 25.10
N GLY A 351 -1.53 16.76 23.80
CA GLY A 351 -0.60 16.07 22.90
C GLY A 351 0.86 16.54 22.99
N VAL A 352 1.08 17.82 23.33
CA VAL A 352 2.42 18.44 23.31
C VAL A 352 3.35 17.87 24.39
N ARG A 353 2.82 17.52 25.57
CA ARG A 353 3.62 16.97 26.67
C ARG A 353 4.18 15.57 26.39
N THR A 354 3.54 14.81 25.50
CA THR A 354 3.94 13.44 25.15
C THR A 354 5.01 13.41 24.06
N GLU A 355 4.95 14.33 23.10
CA GLU A 355 5.94 14.43 22.00
C GLU A 355 7.27 15.08 22.46
N GLN A 356 7.23 16.05 23.39
CA GLN A 356 8.45 16.66 23.97
C GLN A 356 9.23 15.73 24.93
N GLN A 357 8.65 14.61 25.37
CA GLN A 357 9.34 13.60 26.19
C GLN A 357 9.94 12.45 25.35
N ALA A 358 9.63 12.41 24.05
CA ALA A 358 10.03 11.32 23.13
C ALA A 358 11.11 11.74 22.11
N GLY A 359 11.49 13.01 22.07
CA GLY A 359 12.68 13.52 21.35
C GLY A 359 13.80 13.82 22.32
#